data_AF-A0A0E3H5A5-F1
#
_entry.id   AF-A0A0E3H5A5-F1
#
_cell.length_a   1.000
_cell.length_b   1.000
_cell.length_c   1.000
_cell.angle_alpha   90.00
_cell.angle_beta   90.00
_cell.angle_gamma   90.00
#
_symmetry.space_group_name_H-M   'P 1'
#
loop_
_entity.id
_entity.type
_entity.pdbx_description
1 polymer ?
#
loop_
_entity_poly.entity_id
_entity_poly.type
_entity_poly.pdbx_seq_one_letter_code
_entity_poly.pdbx_strand_id
1 'polypeptide(L)'
;YIATQLLLSNVKKLVLSDSEKNTLKNKWKLLTEKKSENAEVRAVALVPKDFPKDLVLAPLPDHVNDFTWYKKRKKRLGIKPEHQHVGLSIIVTTFNRPAILSITLACLVNQKTHYPFEVIVTDDGSQEDLSPIIRQYENKLDIRYVRQKDNGFQASAARNMGLRLAKYDFIGLL
;
A
#
# COMPACT_ATOMS: atom_id res chain seq x y z
N TYR A 1 -32.17 -1.06 9.03
CA TYR A 1 -31.65 -1.36 7.68
C TYR A 1 -32.11 -0.40 6.57
N ILE A 2 -32.70 0.77 6.86
CA ILE A 2 -33.27 1.67 5.82
C ILE A 2 -32.19 2.28 4.91
N ALA A 3 -31.11 2.82 5.49
CA ALA A 3 -29.99 3.33 4.71
C ALA A 3 -29.40 2.27 3.78
N THR A 4 -29.24 1.03 4.28
CA THR A 4 -28.74 -0.09 3.49
C THR A 4 -29.64 -0.41 2.30
N GLN A 5 -30.96 -0.43 2.49
CA GLN A 5 -31.92 -0.66 1.40
C GLN A 5 -31.85 0.43 0.33
N LEU A 6 -31.74 1.71 0.74
CA LEU A 6 -31.56 2.83 -0.18
C LEU A 6 -30.24 2.71 -0.95
N LEU A 7 -29.13 2.38 -0.28
CA LEU A 7 -27.82 2.17 -0.92
C LEU A 7 -27.87 1.01 -1.93
N LEU A 8 -28.44 -0.13 -1.54
CA LEU A 8 -28.63 -1.28 -2.43
C LEU A 8 -29.48 -0.93 -3.65
N SER A 9 -30.51 -0.11 -3.47
CA SER A 9 -31.35 0.32 -4.57
C SER A 9 -30.66 1.30 -5.52
N ASN A 10 -29.84 2.21 -4.99
CA ASN A 10 -29.04 3.14 -5.80
C ASN A 10 -28.06 2.38 -6.72
N VAL A 11 -27.52 1.25 -6.25
CA VAL A 11 -26.65 0.37 -7.06
C VAL A 11 -27.43 -0.73 -7.81
N LYS A 12 -28.76 -0.61 -7.94
CA LYS A 12 -29.65 -1.52 -8.66
C LYS A 12 -29.62 -2.98 -8.16
N LYS A 13 -29.17 -3.22 -6.93
CA LYS A 13 -29.20 -4.53 -6.25
C LYS A 13 -30.53 -4.79 -5.52
N LEU A 14 -31.35 -3.76 -5.36
CA LEU A 14 -32.70 -3.84 -4.83
C LEU A 14 -33.63 -2.98 -5.69
N VAL A 15 -34.65 -3.59 -6.28
CA VAL A 15 -35.65 -2.84 -7.05
C VAL A 15 -36.63 -2.20 -6.08
N LEU A 16 -36.67 -0.87 -6.09
CA LEU A 16 -37.65 -0.07 -5.37
C LEU A 16 -38.25 0.93 -6.35
N SER A 17 -39.57 1.08 -6.31
CA SER A 17 -40.27 2.18 -6.98
C SER A 17 -39.85 3.53 -6.40
N ASP A 18 -40.09 4.62 -7.14
CA ASP A 18 -39.78 5.96 -6.64
C ASP A 18 -40.59 6.32 -5.40
N SER A 19 -41.82 5.80 -5.29
CA SER A 19 -42.66 5.95 -4.11
C SER A 19 -42.06 5.25 -2.88
N GLU A 20 -41.58 4.01 -3.02
CA GLU A 20 -40.94 3.27 -1.93
C GLU A 20 -39.61 3.93 -1.52
N LYS A 21 -38.81 4.38 -2.49
CA LYS A 21 -37.57 5.13 -2.22
C LYS A 21 -37.84 6.40 -1.43
N ASN A 22 -38.86 7.17 -1.81
CA ASN A 22 -39.21 8.41 -1.11
C ASN A 22 -39.71 8.13 0.31
N THR A 23 -40.51 7.09 0.48
CA THR A 23 -40.96 6.62 1.81
C THR A 23 -39.77 6.28 2.71
N LEU A 24 -38.84 5.47 2.21
CA LEU A 24 -37.64 5.08 2.96
C LEU A 24 -36.72 6.27 3.25
N LYS A 25 -36.56 7.21 2.30
CA LYS A 25 -35.79 8.45 2.53
C LYS A 25 -36.38 9.29 3.65
N ASN A 26 -37.69 9.50 3.64
CA ASN A 26 -38.37 10.26 4.69
C ASN A 26 -38.26 9.57 6.06
N LYS A 27 -38.43 8.25 6.09
CA LYS A 27 -38.26 7.45 7.31
C LYS A 27 -36.82 7.48 7.82
N TRP A 28 -35.83 7.41 6.94
CA TRP A 28 -34.42 7.56 7.30
C TRP A 28 -34.17 8.93 7.93
N LYS A 29 -34.63 10.01 7.26
CA LYS A 29 -34.47 11.38 7.74
C LYS A 29 -34.98 11.52 9.17
N LEU A 30 -36.20 11.04 9.44
CA LEU A 30 -36.80 11.10 10.78
C LEU A 30 -35.98 10.29 11.82
N LEU A 31 -35.54 9.08 11.46
CA LEU A 31 -34.76 8.23 12.38
C LEU A 31 -33.37 8.80 12.70
N THR A 32 -32.78 9.57 11.80
CA THR A 32 -31.45 10.17 11.99
C THR A 32 -31.49 11.66 12.31
N GLU A 33 -32.68 12.22 12.52
CA GLU A 33 -32.86 13.65 12.79
C GLU A 33 -32.36 14.03 14.18
N LYS A 34 -32.41 13.09 15.14
CA LYS A 34 -31.94 13.31 16.50
C LYS A 34 -30.44 13.65 16.49
N LYS A 35 -30.13 14.87 16.89
CA LYS A 35 -28.76 15.30 17.17
C LYS A 35 -28.40 14.96 18.62
N SER A 36 -27.13 14.68 18.86
CA SER A 36 -26.60 14.57 20.21
C SER A 36 -26.85 15.89 20.95
N GLU A 37 -27.31 15.81 22.19
CA GLU A 37 -27.37 16.97 23.08
C GLU A 37 -25.97 17.34 23.55
N ASN A 38 -25.79 18.60 23.95
CA ASN A 38 -24.53 19.05 24.53
C ASN A 38 -24.35 18.41 25.91
N ALA A 39 -23.15 17.91 26.20
CA ALA A 39 -22.81 17.45 27.54
C ALA A 39 -22.70 18.64 28.51
N GLU A 40 -23.01 18.40 29.79
CA GLU A 40 -22.74 19.37 30.85
C GLU A 40 -21.25 19.70 30.91
N VAL A 41 -20.90 20.98 30.89
CA VAL A 41 -19.52 21.44 30.99
C VAL A 41 -19.16 21.63 32.46
N ARG A 42 -18.09 20.99 32.91
CA ARG A 42 -17.50 21.20 34.24
C ARG A 42 -16.08 21.73 34.10
N ALA A 43 -15.77 22.79 34.85
CA ALA A 43 -14.41 23.31 34.90
C ALA A 43 -13.52 22.32 35.66
N VAL A 44 -12.55 21.72 34.96
CA VAL A 44 -11.57 20.79 35.52
C VAL A 44 -10.16 21.29 35.19
N ALA A 45 -9.21 21.04 36.08
CA ALA A 45 -7.81 21.29 35.77
C ALA A 45 -7.35 20.38 34.61
N LEU A 46 -6.59 20.93 33.66
CA LEU A 46 -6.12 20.18 32.49
C LEU A 46 -5.17 19.04 32.85
N VAL A 47 -4.34 19.24 33.89
CA VAL A 47 -3.41 18.24 34.42
C VAL A 47 -3.79 17.94 35.87
N PRO A 48 -3.89 16.66 36.27
CA PRO A 48 -4.16 16.27 37.65
C PRO A 48 -3.16 16.88 38.65
N LYS A 49 -3.62 17.26 39.84
CA LYS A 49 -2.77 17.92 40.87
C LYS A 49 -1.71 16.99 41.45
N ASP A 50 -1.99 15.70 41.43
CA ASP A 50 -1.14 14.60 41.86
C ASP A 50 -0.18 14.11 40.76
N PHE A 51 -0.18 14.75 39.59
CA PHE A 51 0.76 14.40 38.52
C PHE A 51 2.21 14.68 38.96
N PRO A 52 3.12 13.69 38.91
CA PRO A 52 4.50 13.88 39.39
C PRO A 52 5.24 14.97 38.60
N LYS A 53 5.90 15.90 39.31
CA LYS A 53 6.56 17.08 38.70
C LYS A 53 7.82 16.73 37.91
N ASP A 54 8.45 15.63 38.25
CA ASP A 54 9.66 15.08 37.63
C ASP A 54 9.34 14.12 36.46
N LEU A 55 8.07 13.70 36.33
CA LEU A 55 7.64 12.82 35.26
C LEU A 55 7.28 13.62 34.00
N VAL A 56 8.07 13.47 32.94
CA VAL A 56 7.76 14.02 31.62
C VAL A 56 7.28 12.89 30.70
N LEU A 57 6.05 13.00 30.21
CA LEU A 57 5.52 12.05 29.23
C LEU A 57 6.30 12.12 27.92
N ALA A 58 6.31 11.01 27.19
CA ALA A 58 6.81 11.02 25.82
C ALA A 58 6.04 12.06 24.99
N PRO A 59 6.72 12.93 24.23
CA PRO A 59 6.02 13.86 23.34
C PRO A 59 5.22 13.07 22.30
N LEU A 60 4.15 13.67 21.80
CA LEU A 60 3.41 13.17 20.64
C LEU A 60 4.22 13.41 19.36
N PRO A 61 3.94 12.68 18.26
CA PRO A 61 4.50 13.01 16.95
C PRO A 61 3.98 14.36 16.46
N ASP A 62 4.78 15.09 15.69
CA ASP A 62 4.39 16.41 15.15
C ASP A 62 3.30 16.27 14.07
N HIS A 63 3.29 15.15 13.36
CA HIS A 63 2.29 14.80 12.36
C HIS A 63 2.15 13.28 12.19
N VAL A 64 1.08 12.84 11.53
CA VAL A 64 0.72 11.42 11.39
C VAL A 64 1.81 10.54 10.75
N ASN A 65 2.71 11.11 9.94
CA ASN A 65 3.81 10.40 9.27
C ASN A 65 5.20 10.78 9.82
N ASP A 66 5.32 11.11 11.11
CA ASP A 66 6.60 11.48 11.72
C ASP A 66 7.44 10.22 12.01
N PHE A 67 8.21 9.81 11.00
CA PHE A 67 9.12 8.68 11.09
C PHE A 67 10.29 8.93 12.05
N THR A 68 10.62 10.18 12.35
CA THR A 68 11.69 10.53 13.31
C THR A 68 11.24 10.25 14.73
N TRP A 69 10.03 10.68 15.10
CA TRP A 69 9.39 10.32 16.37
C TRP A 69 9.27 8.79 16.51
N TYR A 70 8.77 8.11 15.47
CA TYR A 70 8.60 6.66 15.51
C TYR A 70 9.93 5.92 15.71
N LYS A 71 11.00 6.35 15.03
CA LYS A 71 12.35 5.78 15.20
C LYS A 71 12.88 6.00 16.62
N LYS A 72 12.72 7.19 17.19
CA LYS A 72 13.08 7.49 18.59
C LYS A 72 12.31 6.60 19.57
N ARG A 73 11.01 6.40 19.33
CA ARG A 73 10.14 5.52 20.14
C ARG A 73 10.62 4.07 20.09
N LYS A 74 10.87 3.51 18.90
CA LYS A 74 11.40 2.13 18.75
C LYS A 74 12.70 1.93 19.53
N LYS A 75 13.64 2.87 19.39
CA LYS A 75 14.92 2.84 20.11
C LYS A 75 14.71 2.82 21.63
N ARG A 76 13.82 3.67 22.16
CA ARG A 76 13.49 3.71 23.60
C ARG A 76 12.90 2.40 24.10
N LEU A 77 12.07 1.75 23.30
CA LEU A 77 11.42 0.48 23.65
C LEU A 77 12.32 -0.75 23.39
N GLY A 78 13.55 -0.57 22.89
CA GLY A 78 14.45 -1.68 22.57
C GLY A 78 13.98 -2.55 21.41
N ILE A 79 13.03 -2.08 20.58
CA ILE A 79 12.51 -2.84 19.45
C ILE A 79 13.55 -2.86 18.33
N LYS A 80 14.11 -4.03 18.04
CA LYS A 80 15.00 -4.27 16.91
C LYS A 80 14.21 -4.94 15.78
N PRO A 81 14.23 -4.42 14.54
CA PRO A 81 13.67 -5.14 13.41
C PRO A 81 14.53 -6.36 13.10
N GLU A 82 13.91 -7.53 13.00
CA GLU A 82 14.55 -8.75 12.52
C GLU A 82 14.25 -8.90 11.03
N HIS A 83 15.30 -9.07 10.23
CA HIS A 83 15.22 -9.33 8.79
C HIS A 83 15.99 -10.62 8.51
N GLN A 84 15.33 -11.60 7.91
CA GLN A 84 15.93 -12.90 7.62
C GLN A 84 16.80 -12.84 6.36
N HIS A 85 16.40 -12.03 5.37
CA HIS A 85 17.06 -11.93 4.08
C HIS A 85 17.26 -10.47 3.68
N VAL A 86 18.39 -9.90 4.11
CA VAL A 86 18.76 -8.51 3.79
C VAL A 86 19.31 -8.43 2.36
N GLY A 87 18.49 -7.87 1.47
CA GLY A 87 18.79 -7.56 0.08
C GLY A 87 17.59 -6.84 -0.56
N LEU A 88 17.66 -6.53 -1.85
CA LEU A 88 16.59 -5.84 -2.56
C LEU A 88 16.08 -6.69 -3.73
N SER A 89 14.79 -7.02 -3.76
CA SER A 89 14.14 -7.60 -4.94
C SER A 89 13.54 -6.49 -5.78
N ILE A 90 14.14 -6.23 -6.95
CA ILE A 90 13.70 -5.16 -7.86
C ILE A 90 12.75 -5.77 -8.90
N ILE A 91 11.48 -5.37 -8.86
CA ILE A 91 10.47 -5.83 -9.79
C ILE A 91 10.36 -4.81 -10.92
N VAL A 92 10.73 -5.23 -12.13
CA VAL A 92 10.67 -4.40 -13.33
C VAL A 92 9.46 -4.83 -14.14
N THR A 93 8.43 -3.98 -14.17
CA THR A 93 7.21 -4.29 -14.93
C THR A 93 7.32 -3.78 -16.37
N THR A 94 7.04 -4.63 -17.35
CA THR A 94 7.22 -4.30 -18.77
C THR A 94 6.03 -4.75 -19.62
N PHE A 95 5.79 -3.99 -20.70
CA PHE A 95 4.81 -4.29 -21.74
C PHE A 95 5.24 -3.60 -23.04
N ASN A 96 5.52 -4.37 -24.09
CA ASN A 96 5.82 -3.91 -25.47
C ASN A 96 6.92 -2.82 -25.55
N ARG A 97 7.96 -2.92 -24.73
CA ARG A 97 9.07 -1.95 -24.69
C ARG A 97 10.45 -2.62 -24.60
N PRO A 98 10.82 -3.53 -25.52
CA PRO A 98 12.07 -4.28 -25.48
C PRO A 98 13.32 -3.39 -25.39
N ALA A 99 13.40 -2.33 -26.21
CA ALA A 99 14.56 -1.44 -26.22
C ALA A 99 14.74 -0.70 -24.89
N ILE A 100 13.66 -0.21 -24.30
CA ILE A 100 13.69 0.50 -23.01
C ILE A 100 14.03 -0.47 -21.88
N LEU A 101 13.46 -1.69 -21.90
CA LEU A 101 13.81 -2.73 -20.94
C LEU A 101 15.32 -3.01 -20.97
N SER A 102 15.91 -3.15 -22.15
CA SER A 102 17.36 -3.38 -22.27
C SER A 102 18.17 -2.22 -21.66
N ILE A 103 17.80 -0.96 -21.92
CA ILE A 103 18.46 0.21 -21.31
C ILE A 103 18.32 0.17 -19.78
N THR A 104 17.14 -0.13 -19.26
CA THR A 104 16.89 -0.25 -17.81
C THR A 104 17.76 -1.33 -17.18
N LEU A 105 17.85 -2.51 -17.79
CA LEU A 105 18.69 -3.60 -17.30
C LEU A 105 20.18 -3.23 -17.37
N ALA A 106 20.63 -2.55 -18.41
CA ALA A 106 22.00 -2.04 -18.50
C ALA A 106 22.31 -1.03 -17.38
N CYS A 107 21.38 -0.14 -17.03
CA CYS A 107 21.53 0.76 -15.89
C CYS A 107 21.58 0.00 -14.56
N LEU A 108 20.82 -1.09 -14.41
CA LEU A 108 20.84 -1.94 -13.22
C LEU A 108 22.18 -2.68 -13.06
N VAL A 109 22.83 -3.10 -14.15
CA VAL A 109 24.19 -3.67 -14.12
C VAL A 109 25.22 -2.68 -13.54
N ASN A 110 25.01 -1.38 -13.74
CA ASN A 110 25.97 -0.34 -13.34
C ASN A 110 25.72 0.23 -11.92
N GLN A 111 24.83 -0.37 -11.13
CA GLN A 111 24.57 0.11 -9.78
C GLN A 111 25.79 -0.03 -8.86
N LYS A 112 26.08 1.02 -8.09
CA LYS A 112 27.17 1.04 -7.10
C LYS A 112 26.56 0.90 -5.70
N THR A 113 26.55 -0.30 -5.15
CA THR A 113 26.00 -0.61 -3.83
C THR A 113 26.71 -1.80 -3.18
N HIS A 114 26.65 -1.89 -1.86
CA HIS A 114 27.11 -3.05 -1.09
C HIS A 114 25.96 -4.01 -0.74
N TYR A 115 24.72 -3.63 -1.01
CA TYR A 115 23.56 -4.48 -0.77
C TYR A 115 23.34 -5.43 -1.96
N PRO A 116 23.14 -6.74 -1.72
CA PRO A 116 22.77 -7.65 -2.78
C PRO A 116 21.38 -7.30 -3.31
N PHE A 117 21.18 -7.46 -4.61
CA PHE A 117 19.87 -7.30 -5.22
C PHE A 117 19.64 -8.33 -6.31
N GLU A 118 18.38 -8.69 -6.51
CA GLU A 118 17.91 -9.47 -7.66
C GLU A 118 16.98 -8.61 -8.52
N VAL A 119 16.83 -8.99 -9.79
CA VAL A 119 15.95 -8.31 -10.74
C VAL A 119 14.90 -9.30 -11.23
N ILE A 120 13.63 -8.96 -11.07
CA ILE A 120 12.50 -9.79 -11.50
C ILE A 120 11.76 -9.02 -12.57
N VAL A 121 11.96 -9.40 -13.83
CA VAL A 121 11.23 -8.83 -14.96
C VAL A 121 9.88 -9.51 -15.05
N THR A 122 8.81 -8.73 -14.91
CA THR A 122 7.43 -9.21 -15.05
C THR A 122 6.83 -8.64 -16.32
N ASP A 123 6.58 -9.52 -17.30
CA ASP A 123 5.94 -9.15 -18.56
C ASP A 123 4.41 -9.27 -18.48
N ASP A 124 3.72 -8.16 -18.71
CA ASP A 124 2.26 -8.06 -18.72
C ASP A 124 1.66 -8.47 -20.08
N GLY A 125 2.16 -9.57 -20.65
CA GLY A 125 1.65 -10.10 -21.92
C GLY A 125 2.11 -9.33 -23.15
N SER A 126 3.38 -8.91 -23.23
CA SER A 126 3.95 -8.31 -24.44
C SER A 126 3.72 -9.18 -25.67
N GLN A 127 3.54 -8.57 -26.84
CA GLN A 127 3.41 -9.29 -28.11
C GLN A 127 4.74 -9.91 -28.53
N GLU A 128 5.83 -9.17 -28.36
CA GLU A 128 7.19 -9.61 -28.65
C GLU A 128 7.73 -10.55 -27.57
N ASP A 129 8.56 -11.51 -27.96
CA ASP A 129 9.28 -12.34 -26.99
C ASP A 129 10.47 -11.57 -26.40
N LEU A 130 10.42 -11.35 -25.08
CA LEU A 130 11.47 -10.65 -24.34
C LEU A 130 12.59 -11.57 -23.87
N SER A 131 12.44 -12.89 -24.00
CA SER A 131 13.43 -13.90 -23.59
C SER A 131 14.84 -13.63 -24.14
N PRO A 132 15.03 -13.21 -25.41
CA PRO A 132 16.36 -12.88 -25.94
C PRO A 132 17.04 -11.74 -25.20
N ILE A 133 16.28 -10.75 -24.72
CA ILE A 133 16.83 -9.61 -23.97
C ILE A 133 17.23 -10.09 -22.58
N ILE A 134 16.37 -10.84 -21.89
CA ILE A 134 16.66 -11.37 -20.55
C ILE A 134 17.96 -12.19 -20.54
N ARG A 135 18.13 -13.08 -21.52
CA ARG A 135 19.32 -13.94 -21.64
C ARG A 135 20.64 -13.16 -21.73
N GLN A 136 20.63 -11.94 -22.27
CA GLN A 136 21.84 -11.10 -22.34
C GLN A 136 22.32 -10.61 -20.97
N TYR A 137 21.45 -10.65 -19.96
CA TYR A 137 21.71 -10.16 -18.61
C TYR A 137 21.83 -11.28 -17.56
N GLU A 138 21.55 -12.54 -17.90
CA GLU A 138 21.65 -13.69 -16.96
C GLU A 138 23.05 -13.86 -16.36
N ASN A 139 24.10 -13.52 -17.10
CA ASN A 139 25.48 -13.58 -16.60
C ASN A 139 25.96 -12.28 -15.90
N LYS A 140 25.10 -11.26 -15.83
CA LYS A 140 25.45 -9.92 -15.31
C LYS A 140 24.61 -9.50 -14.11
N LEU A 141 23.40 -10.06 -13.99
CA LEU A 141 22.44 -9.80 -12.94
C LEU A 141 21.89 -11.13 -12.42
N ASP A 142 21.58 -11.18 -11.14
CA ASP A 142 20.67 -12.20 -10.60
C ASP A 142 19.25 -11.88 -11.07
N ILE A 143 18.94 -12.30 -12.30
CA ILE A 143 17.72 -11.94 -13.02
C ILE A 143 16.77 -13.14 -13.15
N ARG A 144 15.49 -12.87 -12.93
CA ARG A 144 14.39 -13.80 -13.19
C ARG A 144 13.40 -13.16 -14.14
N TYR A 145 12.76 -13.98 -14.94
CA TYR A 145 11.73 -13.54 -15.88
C TYR A 145 10.46 -14.33 -15.66
N VAL A 146 9.34 -13.61 -15.61
CA VAL A 146 8.02 -14.19 -15.50
C VAL A 146 7.06 -13.42 -16.40
N ARG A 147 6.13 -14.14 -17.02
CA ARG A 147 5.18 -13.59 -17.98
C ARG A 147 3.77 -14.06 -17.65
N GLN A 148 2.81 -13.14 -17.71
CA GLN A 148 1.38 -13.48 -17.77
C GLN A 148 0.84 -13.35 -19.19
N LYS A 149 -0.30 -13.97 -19.44
CA LYS A 149 -1.05 -13.80 -20.69
C LYS A 149 -1.61 -12.38 -20.76
N ASP A 150 -1.67 -11.82 -21.97
CA ASP A 150 -2.36 -10.56 -22.22
C ASP A 150 -3.86 -10.73 -21.97
N ASN A 151 -4.35 -10.07 -20.92
CA ASN A 151 -5.76 -9.97 -20.57
C ASN A 151 -6.16 -8.50 -20.36
N GLY A 152 -5.60 -7.63 -21.22
CA GLY A 152 -5.71 -6.18 -21.08
C GLY A 152 -4.74 -5.61 -20.05
N PHE A 153 -5.01 -4.38 -19.59
CA PHE A 153 -4.13 -3.68 -18.66
C PHE A 153 -4.13 -4.32 -17.27
N GLN A 154 -3.08 -5.07 -16.95
CA GLN A 154 -2.98 -5.88 -15.72
C GLN A 154 -1.69 -5.57 -14.94
N ALA A 155 -1.22 -4.32 -14.99
CA ALA A 155 0.01 -3.86 -14.32
C ALA A 155 0.08 -4.24 -12.83
N SER A 156 -1.03 -4.19 -12.10
CA SER A 156 -1.08 -4.61 -10.69
C SER A 156 -0.90 -6.13 -10.54
N ALA A 157 -1.48 -6.93 -11.44
CA ALA A 157 -1.30 -8.38 -11.42
C ALA A 157 0.15 -8.76 -11.76
N ALA A 158 0.76 -8.09 -12.74
CA ALA A 158 2.17 -8.27 -13.09
C ALA A 158 3.10 -7.91 -11.92
N ARG A 159 2.88 -6.75 -11.26
CA ARG A 159 3.62 -6.39 -10.03
C ARG A 159 3.47 -7.45 -8.94
N ASN A 160 2.24 -7.90 -8.68
CA ASN A 160 1.97 -8.93 -7.67
C ASN A 160 2.61 -10.27 -8.02
N MET A 161 2.75 -10.59 -9.31
CA MET A 161 3.48 -11.77 -9.78
C MET A 161 4.97 -11.66 -9.44
N GLY A 162 5.59 -10.50 -9.67
CA GLY A 162 6.96 -10.24 -9.25
C GLY A 162 7.14 -10.31 -7.73
N LEU A 163 6.21 -9.70 -6.99
CA LEU A 163 6.23 -9.71 -5.51
C LEU A 163 6.23 -11.13 -4.93
N ARG A 164 5.49 -12.06 -5.54
CA ARG A 164 5.46 -13.47 -5.10
C ARG A 164 6.76 -14.23 -5.35
N LEU A 165 7.61 -13.73 -6.26
CA LEU A 165 8.89 -14.34 -6.62
C LEU A 165 10.08 -13.71 -5.88
N ALA A 166 9.86 -12.58 -5.22
CA ALA A 166 10.87 -11.88 -4.44
C ALA A 166 11.37 -12.76 -3.29
N LYS A 167 12.69 -12.86 -3.14
CA LYS A 167 13.34 -13.63 -2.07
C LYS A 167 13.85 -12.78 -0.91
N TYR A 168 13.95 -11.46 -1.08
CA TYR A 168 14.44 -10.55 -0.04
C TYR A 168 13.28 -9.84 0.67
N ASP A 169 13.54 -9.39 1.90
CA ASP A 169 12.56 -8.70 2.74
C ASP A 169 12.23 -7.27 2.25
N PHE A 170 13.05 -6.71 1.36
CA PHE A 170 12.88 -5.38 0.80
C PHE A 170 12.60 -5.44 -0.70
N ILE A 171 11.63 -4.64 -1.14
CA ILE A 171 11.17 -4.60 -2.53
C ILE A 171 11.42 -3.21 -3.13
N GLY A 172 11.88 -3.17 -4.37
CA GLY A 172 11.81 -2.00 -5.24
C GLY A 172 10.85 -2.27 -6.39
N LEU A 173 9.91 -1.36 -6.66
CA LEU A 173 9.09 -1.40 -7.88
C LEU A 173 9.68 -0.41 -8.88
N LEU A 174 9.97 -0.87 -10.10
CA LEU A 174 10.55 -0.10 -11.20
C LEU A 174 9.72 -0.22 -12.48
#